data_AF-A0A9D7JHB2-F1
#
_entry.id   AF-A0A9D7JHB2-F1
#
_cell.length_a   1.000
_cell.length_b   1.000
_cell.length_c   1.000
_cell.angle_alpha   90.00
_cell.angle_beta   90.00
_cell.angle_gamma   90.00
#
_symmetry.space_group_name_H-M   'P 1'
#
loop_
_entity.id
_entity.type
_entity.pdbx_description
1 polymer ?
#
loop_
_entity_poly.entity_id
_entity_poly.type
_entity_poly.pdbx_seq_one_letter_code
_entity_poly.pdbx_strand_id
1 'polypeptide(L)'
;MNLISVFVPRRLGRLLAADAMSIGRDPMLLFAVGLSIVPSVALALVQVRLDEAAANAFGITTISRFVVPVALMIPAMLIGWVTGFLLLEDRDEGLISALSVTPVGKVGYLAYRVAATALITAAITVMATLLLLPQAPWFQYGLLALLIGCEAVLVAVVLPAVARNKVEGLAVTKLANIAGAVPFAGHSCNAVAVPCRDRPQLLDR
;
A
#
# COMPACT_ATOMS: atom_id res chain seq x y z
N MET A 1 18.94 -25.53 -11.20
CA MET A 1 19.59 -24.67 -10.19
C MET A 1 18.70 -24.65 -8.95
N ASN A 2 19.24 -25.10 -7.81
CA ASN A 2 18.46 -25.34 -6.59
C ASN A 2 17.94 -24.04 -5.97
N LEU A 3 16.64 -24.01 -5.63
CA LEU A 3 15.97 -22.90 -4.91
C LEU A 3 16.70 -22.48 -3.62
N ILE A 4 17.48 -23.38 -3.03
CA ILE A 4 18.16 -23.23 -1.74
C ILE A 4 19.39 -22.31 -1.83
N SER A 5 20.00 -22.14 -3.02
CA SER A 5 21.22 -21.31 -3.15
C SER A 5 20.96 -19.79 -3.19
N VAL A 6 19.70 -19.36 -3.28
CA VAL A 6 19.32 -17.93 -3.18
C VAL A 6 19.43 -17.44 -1.73
N PHE A 7 19.23 -18.31 -0.74
CA PHE A 7 19.23 -17.95 0.68
C PHE A 7 20.62 -17.81 1.32
N VAL A 8 21.70 -17.69 0.54
CA VAL A 8 23.05 -17.51 1.09
C VAL A 8 23.21 -16.06 1.60
N PRO A 9 23.41 -15.83 2.92
CA PRO A 9 23.32 -14.50 3.53
C PRO A 9 24.36 -13.48 3.02
N ARG A 10 25.53 -13.95 2.56
CA ARG A 10 26.58 -13.10 1.98
C ARG A 10 26.27 -12.59 0.56
N ARG A 11 25.45 -13.31 -0.22
CA ARG A 11 25.03 -12.86 -1.56
C ARG A 11 23.78 -11.98 -1.47
N LEU A 12 22.90 -12.25 -0.50
CA LEU A 12 21.72 -11.43 -0.21
C LEU A 12 22.10 -9.98 0.14
N GLY A 13 23.15 -9.77 0.95
CA GLY A 13 23.61 -8.41 1.28
C GLY A 13 24.16 -7.62 0.10
N ARG A 14 24.83 -8.28 -0.87
CA ARG A 14 25.31 -7.63 -2.10
C ARG A 14 24.19 -7.37 -3.11
N LEU A 15 23.13 -8.19 -3.09
CA LEU A 15 21.91 -7.97 -3.87
C LEU A 15 21.10 -6.80 -3.30
N LEU A 16 20.91 -6.73 -1.98
CA LEU A 16 20.23 -5.61 -1.31
C LEU A 16 20.99 -4.27 -1.49
N ALA A 17 22.32 -4.30 -1.48
CA ALA A 17 23.14 -3.11 -1.74
C ALA A 17 23.10 -2.67 -3.22
N ALA A 18 23.02 -3.62 -4.15
CA ALA A 18 22.82 -3.34 -5.57
C ALA A 18 21.39 -2.84 -5.86
N ASP A 19 20.41 -3.33 -5.11
CA ASP A 19 19.01 -2.90 -5.15
C ASP A 19 18.81 -1.46 -4.69
N ALA A 20 19.44 -1.07 -3.58
CA ALA A 20 19.44 0.30 -3.10
C ALA A 20 19.98 1.30 -4.15
N MET A 21 20.88 0.85 -5.03
CA MET A 21 21.39 1.65 -6.15
C MET A 21 20.54 1.54 -7.44
N SER A 22 19.79 0.45 -7.63
CA SER A 22 18.92 0.26 -8.81
C SER A 22 17.57 0.96 -8.66
N ILE A 23 16.97 0.94 -7.47
CA ILE A 23 15.67 1.57 -7.15
C ILE A 23 15.70 3.09 -7.31
N GLY A 24 16.86 3.72 -7.09
CA GLY A 24 17.05 5.15 -7.31
C GLY A 24 17.03 5.58 -8.78
N ARG A 25 16.97 4.64 -9.74
CA ARG A 25 16.97 4.94 -11.18
C ARG A 25 15.59 4.85 -11.83
N ASP A 26 14.60 4.28 -11.17
CA ASP A 26 13.24 4.15 -11.71
C ASP A 26 12.39 5.38 -11.33
N PRO A 27 12.05 6.26 -12.29
CA PRO A 27 11.34 7.51 -12.00
C PRO A 27 9.96 7.26 -11.38
N MET A 28 9.33 6.13 -11.70
CA MET A 28 8.02 5.76 -11.17
C MET A 28 8.08 5.34 -9.69
N LEU A 29 9.14 4.63 -9.27
CA LEU A 29 9.37 4.28 -7.86
C LEU A 29 9.76 5.52 -7.05
N LEU A 30 10.62 6.39 -7.59
CA LEU A 30 10.96 7.66 -6.94
C LEU A 30 9.72 8.52 -6.67
N PHE A 31 8.83 8.63 -7.67
CA PHE A 31 7.57 9.35 -7.50
C PHE A 31 6.67 8.69 -6.46
N ALA A 32 6.56 7.36 -6.48
CA ALA A 32 5.77 6.59 -5.51
C ALA A 32 6.29 6.77 -4.06
N VAL A 33 7.62 6.74 -3.88
CA VAL A 33 8.26 6.98 -2.59
C VAL A 33 8.00 8.42 -2.12
N GLY A 34 8.20 9.41 -3.01
CA GLY A 34 7.94 10.81 -2.70
C GLY A 34 6.48 11.05 -2.27
N LEU A 35 5.53 10.50 -3.03
CA LEU A 35 4.11 10.60 -2.72
C LEU A 35 3.75 9.88 -1.41
N SER A 36 4.40 8.76 -1.11
CA SER A 36 4.15 7.98 0.12
C SER A 36 4.62 8.70 1.39
N ILE A 37 5.59 9.60 1.29
CA ILE A 37 6.07 10.38 2.44
C ILE A 37 5.07 11.50 2.80
N VAL A 38 4.35 12.04 1.82
CA VAL A 38 3.44 13.19 2.00
C VAL A 38 2.38 12.95 3.09
N PRO A 39 1.62 11.83 3.11
CA PRO A 39 0.63 11.57 4.17
C PRO A 39 1.24 11.52 5.57
N SER A 40 2.44 10.94 5.69
CA SER A 40 3.13 10.82 6.98
C SER A 40 3.54 12.20 7.50
N VAL A 41 4.15 13.03 6.64
CA VAL A 41 4.53 14.40 7.00
C VAL A 41 3.31 15.27 7.29
N ALA A 42 2.26 15.15 6.47
CA ALA A 42 1.01 15.88 6.70
C ALA A 42 0.40 15.55 8.07
N LEU A 43 0.35 14.26 8.44
CA LEU A 43 -0.15 13.85 9.74
C LEU A 43 0.75 14.37 10.87
N ALA A 44 2.08 14.35 10.69
CA ALA A 44 3.02 14.85 11.69
C ALA A 44 2.84 16.34 11.99
N LEU A 45 2.40 17.14 11.01
CA LEU A 45 2.09 18.56 11.19
C LEU A 45 0.71 18.79 11.83
N VAL A 46 -0.27 17.93 11.51
CA VAL A 46 -1.67 18.10 11.93
C VAL A 46 -1.97 17.42 13.27
N GLN A 47 -1.19 16.42 13.70
CA GLN A 47 -1.44 15.62 14.91
C GLN A 47 -1.67 16.46 16.18
N VAL A 48 -0.90 17.53 16.38
CA VAL A 48 -1.04 18.42 17.54
C VAL A 48 -2.39 19.14 17.51
N ARG A 49 -2.80 19.63 16.33
CA ARG A 49 -4.08 20.32 16.13
C ARG A 49 -5.27 19.37 16.22
N LEU A 50 -5.10 18.13 15.78
CA LEU A 50 -6.09 17.06 15.92
C LEU A 50 -6.35 16.74 17.39
N ASP A 51 -5.30 16.58 18.19
CA ASP A 51 -5.44 16.27 19.61
C ASP A 51 -6.03 17.47 20.39
N GLU A 52 -5.65 18.71 20.08
CA GLU A 52 -6.26 19.92 20.67
C GLU A 52 -7.75 20.02 20.33
N ALA A 53 -8.14 19.81 19.06
CA ALA A 53 -9.53 19.86 18.63
C ALA A 53 -10.36 18.72 19.24
N ALA A 54 -9.81 17.51 19.30
CA ALA A 54 -10.48 16.34 19.88
C ALA A 54 -10.63 16.46 21.41
N ALA A 55 -9.64 17.03 22.09
CA ALA A 55 -9.72 17.32 23.53
C ALA A 55 -10.84 18.32 23.83
N ASN A 56 -10.96 19.38 23.01
CA ASN A 56 -11.99 20.42 23.21
C ASN A 56 -13.41 19.93 22.87
N ALA A 57 -13.57 19.05 21.87
CA ALA A 57 -14.89 18.58 21.43
C ALA A 57 -15.38 17.33 22.19
N PHE A 58 -14.48 16.38 22.48
CA PHE A 58 -14.84 15.05 23.00
C PHE A 58 -14.15 14.70 24.32
N GLY A 59 -13.23 15.53 24.83
CA GLY A 59 -12.47 15.25 26.05
C GLY A 59 -11.44 14.12 25.91
N ILE A 60 -11.14 13.68 24.68
CA ILE A 60 -10.20 12.58 24.40
C ILE A 60 -8.84 13.18 24.05
N THR A 61 -7.82 12.91 24.86
CA THR A 61 -6.50 13.56 24.79
C THR A 61 -5.45 12.85 23.93
N THR A 62 -5.82 11.84 23.13
CA THR A 62 -4.86 11.10 22.29
C THR A 62 -5.54 10.38 21.13
N ILE A 63 -6.28 11.11 20.29
CA ILE A 63 -6.90 10.48 19.11
C ILE A 63 -5.85 10.18 18.02
N SER A 64 -4.78 10.99 17.95
CA SER A 64 -3.68 10.85 17.02
C SER A 64 -3.08 9.45 16.98
N ARG A 65 -2.90 8.80 18.15
CA ARG A 65 -2.29 7.47 18.27
C ARG A 65 -3.07 6.36 17.56
N PHE A 66 -4.40 6.50 17.42
CA PHE A 66 -5.23 5.55 16.67
C PHE A 66 -5.19 5.80 15.15
N VAL A 67 -4.89 7.04 14.74
CA VAL A 67 -4.84 7.44 13.33
C VAL A 67 -3.49 7.09 12.71
N VAL A 68 -2.40 7.08 13.48
CA VAL A 68 -1.06 6.79 12.95
C VAL A 68 -0.96 5.45 12.20
N PRO A 69 -1.42 4.30 12.73
CA PRO A 69 -1.33 3.03 12.02
C PRO A 69 -2.04 3.09 10.66
N VAL A 70 -3.21 3.73 10.59
CA VAL A 70 -3.96 3.91 9.34
C VAL A 70 -3.17 4.76 8.35
N ALA A 71 -2.54 5.85 8.83
CA ALA A 71 -1.69 6.69 7.99
C ALA A 71 -0.45 5.95 7.47
N LEU A 72 0.09 4.99 8.23
CA LEU A 72 1.23 4.16 7.84
C LEU A 72 0.88 3.07 6.80
N MET A 73 -0.39 2.63 6.73
CA MET A 73 -0.84 1.67 5.71
C MET A 73 -0.94 2.30 4.31
N ILE A 74 -1.24 3.60 4.21
CA ILE A 74 -1.37 4.32 2.93
C ILE A 74 -0.09 4.22 2.07
N PRO A 75 1.11 4.52 2.59
CA PRO A 75 2.39 4.29 1.90
C PRO A 75 2.54 2.86 1.34
N ALA A 76 2.21 1.84 2.14
CA ALA A 76 2.36 0.45 1.74
C ALA A 76 1.42 0.07 0.60
N MET A 77 0.16 0.52 0.63
CA MET A 77 -0.78 0.32 -0.46
C MET A 77 -0.29 0.98 -1.75
N LEU A 78 0.22 2.21 -1.69
CA LEU A 78 0.73 2.92 -2.85
C LEU A 78 1.91 2.20 -3.50
N ILE A 79 2.93 1.83 -2.70
CA ILE A 79 4.11 1.12 -3.19
C ILE A 79 3.71 -0.27 -3.72
N GLY A 80 2.80 -0.95 -3.03
CA GLY A 80 2.25 -2.24 -3.44
C GLY A 80 1.57 -2.15 -4.82
N TRP A 81 0.68 -1.18 -5.03
CA TRP A 81 0.03 -0.96 -6.32
C TRP A 81 1.02 -0.62 -7.42
N VAL A 82 1.95 0.30 -7.18
CA VAL A 82 2.96 0.68 -8.18
C VAL A 82 3.79 -0.54 -8.60
N THR A 83 4.24 -1.35 -7.64
CA THR A 83 4.96 -2.59 -7.92
C THR A 83 4.08 -3.58 -8.70
N GLY A 84 2.81 -3.73 -8.31
CA GLY A 84 1.85 -4.63 -8.97
C GLY A 84 1.55 -4.23 -10.42
N PHE A 85 1.41 -2.93 -10.70
CA PHE A 85 1.23 -2.42 -12.06
C PHE A 85 2.49 -2.61 -12.90
N LEU A 86 3.66 -2.39 -12.31
CA LEU A 86 4.92 -2.64 -12.98
C LEU A 86 5.09 -4.14 -13.30
N LEU A 87 4.55 -5.04 -12.48
CA LEU A 87 4.54 -6.49 -12.76
C LEU A 87 3.57 -6.87 -13.90
N LEU A 88 2.43 -6.19 -14.00
CA LEU A 88 1.52 -6.29 -15.14
C LEU A 88 2.17 -5.76 -16.41
N GLU A 89 2.97 -4.70 -16.30
CA GLU A 89 3.73 -4.12 -17.41
C GLU A 89 4.75 -5.07 -18.00
N ASP A 90 5.62 -5.64 -17.16
CA ASP A 90 6.59 -6.64 -17.60
C ASP A 90 5.90 -7.87 -18.23
N ARG A 91 4.67 -8.19 -17.80
CA ARG A 91 3.89 -9.29 -18.36
C ARG A 91 3.32 -8.95 -19.75
N ASP A 92 2.71 -7.78 -19.89
CA ASP A 92 2.07 -7.31 -21.13
C ASP A 92 3.10 -7.09 -22.25
N GLU A 93 4.31 -6.62 -21.91
CA GLU A 93 5.40 -6.43 -22.88
C GLU A 93 6.05 -7.75 -23.33
N GLY A 94 5.58 -8.91 -22.86
CA GLY A 94 6.13 -10.21 -23.21
C GLY A 94 7.50 -10.48 -22.60
N LEU A 95 7.91 -9.69 -21.61
CA LEU A 95 9.20 -9.79 -20.91
C LEU A 95 9.33 -11.15 -20.21
N ILE A 96 8.22 -11.78 -19.82
CA ILE A 96 8.17 -13.17 -19.31
C ILE A 96 8.66 -14.21 -20.34
N SER A 97 8.53 -13.93 -21.64
CA SER A 97 9.05 -14.75 -22.75
C SER A 97 10.52 -14.43 -23.04
N ALA A 98 10.94 -13.18 -22.86
CA ALA A 98 12.35 -12.79 -22.93
C ALA A 98 13.17 -13.25 -21.71
N LEU A 99 12.54 -13.39 -20.53
CA LEU A 99 13.15 -13.89 -19.29
C LEU A 99 13.30 -15.41 -19.27
N SER A 100 12.64 -16.17 -20.16
CA SER A 100 12.88 -17.62 -20.26
C SER A 100 14.24 -17.98 -20.86
N VAL A 101 14.91 -17.03 -21.54
CA VAL A 101 16.26 -17.21 -22.09
C VAL A 101 17.35 -16.65 -21.19
N THR A 102 17.01 -16.00 -20.07
CA THR A 102 18.00 -15.49 -19.10
C THR A 102 18.12 -16.41 -17.88
N PRO A 103 19.33 -16.54 -17.29
CA PRO A 103 19.63 -17.52 -16.25
C PRO A 103 18.90 -17.29 -14.89
N VAL A 104 18.12 -16.21 -14.77
CA VAL A 104 17.44 -15.80 -13.53
C VAL A 104 16.04 -16.45 -13.41
N GLY A 105 15.39 -16.76 -14.54
CA GLY A 105 14.06 -17.38 -14.60
C GLY A 105 12.91 -16.52 -14.06
N LYS A 106 11.66 -16.95 -14.30
CA LYS A 106 10.44 -16.23 -13.88
C LYS A 106 10.34 -16.04 -12.35
N VAL A 107 10.78 -17.05 -11.59
CA VAL A 107 10.68 -17.07 -10.13
C VAL A 107 11.73 -16.17 -9.48
N GLY A 108 12.95 -16.10 -10.04
CA GLY A 108 14.02 -15.25 -9.51
C GLY A 108 13.70 -13.76 -9.65
N TYR A 109 13.08 -13.38 -10.77
CA TYR A 109 12.61 -12.00 -10.99
C TYR A 109 11.51 -11.58 -10.00
N LEU A 110 10.51 -12.45 -9.79
CA LEU A 110 9.43 -12.17 -8.85
C LEU A 110 9.94 -12.07 -7.41
N ALA A 111 10.85 -12.98 -7.00
CA ALA A 111 11.47 -12.95 -5.68
C ALA A 111 12.30 -11.67 -5.46
N TYR A 112 13.04 -11.23 -6.48
CA TYR A 112 13.79 -9.97 -6.47
C TYR A 112 12.86 -8.76 -6.27
N ARG A 113 11.79 -8.65 -7.06
CA ARG A 113 10.82 -7.55 -6.91
C ARG A 113 10.13 -7.55 -5.56
N VAL A 114 9.71 -8.71 -5.07
CA VAL A 114 9.08 -8.82 -3.74
C VAL A 114 10.06 -8.38 -2.64
N ALA A 115 11.31 -8.80 -2.70
CA ALA A 115 12.34 -8.39 -1.74
C ALA A 115 12.60 -6.87 -1.80
N ALA A 116 12.67 -6.30 -2.99
CA ALA A 116 12.81 -4.87 -3.20
C ALA A 116 11.62 -4.08 -2.61
N THR A 117 10.39 -4.46 -2.94
CA THR A 117 9.16 -3.84 -2.40
C THR A 117 9.11 -3.90 -0.87
N ALA A 118 9.46 -5.05 -0.28
CA ALA A 118 9.49 -5.22 1.17
C ALA A 118 10.52 -4.28 1.81
N LEU A 119 11.73 -4.19 1.25
CA LEU A 119 12.81 -3.37 1.80
C LEU A 119 12.50 -1.86 1.71
N ILE A 120 12.01 -1.40 0.57
CA ILE A 120 11.64 0.01 0.35
C ILE A 120 10.55 0.41 1.35
N THR A 121 9.50 -0.43 1.43
CA THR A 121 8.38 -0.17 2.33
C THR A 121 8.85 -0.15 3.77
N ALA A 122 9.66 -1.13 4.20
CA ALA A 122 10.22 -1.17 5.55
C ALA A 122 11.03 0.09 5.88
N ALA A 123 11.87 0.58 4.96
CA ALA A 123 12.65 1.80 5.17
C ALA A 123 11.77 3.04 5.35
N ILE A 124 10.74 3.19 4.51
CA ILE A 124 9.76 4.29 4.59
C ILE A 124 8.95 4.19 5.87
N THR A 125 8.52 2.99 6.25
CA THR A 125 7.79 2.76 7.49
C THR A 125 8.64 3.15 8.70
N VAL A 126 9.92 2.75 8.76
CA VAL A 126 10.81 3.14 9.87
C VAL A 126 10.93 4.67 9.94
N MET A 127 11.17 5.33 8.81
CA MET A 127 11.27 6.79 8.76
C MET A 127 9.97 7.49 9.19
N ALA A 128 8.81 7.03 8.69
CA ALA A 128 7.51 7.56 9.06
C ALA A 128 7.20 7.34 10.55
N THR A 129 7.51 6.15 11.08
CA THR A 129 7.30 5.84 12.49
C THR A 129 8.18 6.70 13.40
N LEU A 130 9.42 6.99 13.00
CA LEU A 130 10.30 7.92 13.72
C LEU A 130 9.73 9.34 13.77
N LEU A 131 9.07 9.78 12.68
CA LEU A 131 8.47 11.10 12.60
C LEU A 131 7.17 11.22 13.42
N LEU A 132 6.34 10.17 13.43
CA LEU A 132 5.03 10.19 14.07
C LEU A 132 5.06 9.70 15.54
N LEU A 133 5.91 8.73 15.88
CA LEU A 133 6.04 8.16 17.23
C LEU A 133 7.51 8.09 17.68
N PRO A 134 8.18 9.23 17.95
CA PRO A 134 9.59 9.24 18.36
C PRO A 134 9.85 8.54 19.71
N GLN A 135 8.83 8.43 20.56
CA GLN A 135 8.93 7.83 21.91
C GLN A 135 8.59 6.32 21.93
N ALA A 136 8.32 5.70 20.78
CA ALA A 136 8.01 4.27 20.74
C ALA A 136 9.23 3.41 21.11
N PRO A 137 9.05 2.23 21.75
CA PRO A 137 10.13 1.28 21.98
C PRO A 137 10.67 0.71 20.66
N TRP A 138 11.97 0.42 20.62
CA TRP A 138 12.68 -0.07 19.43
C TRP A 138 12.04 -1.31 18.77
N PHE A 139 11.45 -2.20 19.57
CA PHE A 139 10.75 -3.39 19.07
C PHE A 139 9.52 -3.07 18.21
N GLN A 140 8.80 -1.98 18.51
CA GLN A 140 7.62 -1.59 17.74
C GLN A 140 7.99 -1.14 16.32
N TYR A 141 9.13 -0.49 16.12
CA TYR A 141 9.58 -0.12 14.78
C TYR A 141 9.82 -1.34 13.91
N GLY A 142 10.48 -2.38 14.46
CA GLY A 142 10.73 -3.62 13.75
C GLY A 142 9.43 -4.36 13.39
N LEU A 143 8.49 -4.43 14.35
CA LEU A 143 7.20 -5.08 14.13
C LEU A 143 6.34 -4.35 13.09
N LEU A 144 6.27 -3.02 13.16
CA LEU A 144 5.54 -2.20 12.20
C LEU A 144 6.15 -2.30 10.79
N ALA A 145 7.48 -2.21 10.69
CA ALA A 145 8.18 -2.36 9.41
C ALA A 145 7.92 -3.73 8.79
N LEU A 146 7.86 -4.80 9.59
CA LEU A 146 7.55 -6.14 9.11
C LEU A 146 6.09 -6.26 8.65
N LEU A 147 5.12 -5.81 9.47
CA LEU A 147 3.70 -5.88 9.12
C LEU A 147 3.38 -5.09 7.85
N ILE A 148 3.85 -3.85 7.80
CA ILE A 148 3.57 -2.93 6.68
C ILE A 148 4.35 -3.35 5.43
N GLY A 149 5.57 -3.87 5.59
CA GLY A 149 6.30 -4.51 4.50
C GLY A 149 5.58 -5.73 3.92
N CYS A 150 5.03 -6.60 4.78
CA CYS A 150 4.21 -7.73 4.36
C CYS A 150 2.92 -7.28 3.65
N GLU A 151 2.26 -6.23 4.13
CA GLU A 151 1.09 -5.64 3.48
C GLU A 151 1.42 -5.18 2.05
N ALA A 152 2.50 -4.40 1.87
CA ALA A 152 2.90 -3.92 0.55
C ALA A 152 3.21 -5.08 -0.42
N VAL A 153 3.88 -6.13 0.05
CA VAL A 153 4.16 -7.33 -0.74
C VAL A 153 2.87 -8.05 -1.12
N LEU A 154 1.94 -8.21 -0.19
CA LEU A 154 0.66 -8.85 -0.46
C LEU A 154 -0.10 -8.09 -1.55
N VAL A 155 -0.19 -6.76 -1.42
CA VAL A 155 -0.85 -5.91 -2.44
C VAL A 155 -0.14 -6.02 -3.80
N ALA A 156 1.19 -6.00 -3.82
CA ALA A 156 1.99 -6.11 -5.04
C ALA A 156 1.81 -7.44 -5.78
N VAL A 157 1.56 -8.53 -5.07
CA VAL A 157 1.39 -9.87 -5.66
C VAL A 157 -0.08 -10.17 -5.99
N VAL A 158 -1.02 -9.69 -5.18
CA VAL A 158 -2.46 -9.92 -5.39
C VAL A 158 -2.94 -9.26 -6.67
N LEU A 159 -2.51 -8.02 -6.96
CA LEU A 159 -2.95 -7.31 -8.16
C LEU A 159 -2.65 -8.08 -9.47
N PRO A 160 -1.39 -8.49 -9.75
CA PRO A 160 -1.07 -9.30 -10.93
C PRO A 160 -1.55 -10.76 -10.84
N ALA A 161 -2.05 -11.23 -9.70
CA ALA A 161 -2.71 -12.54 -9.57
C ALA A 161 -4.18 -12.49 -10.02
N VAL A 162 -4.86 -11.35 -9.81
CA VAL A 162 -6.26 -11.16 -10.20
C VAL A 162 -6.38 -10.63 -11.63
N ALA A 163 -5.51 -9.70 -12.05
CA ALA A 163 -5.56 -9.09 -13.37
C ALA A 163 -4.59 -9.75 -14.37
N ARG A 164 -5.04 -9.88 -15.62
CA ARG A 164 -4.23 -10.43 -16.72
C ARG A 164 -3.40 -9.37 -17.43
N ASN A 165 -3.92 -8.15 -17.54
CA ASN A 165 -3.30 -7.03 -18.24
C ASN A 165 -3.39 -5.72 -17.43
N LYS A 166 -2.67 -4.68 -17.86
CA LYS A 166 -2.68 -3.35 -17.22
C LYS A 166 -4.08 -2.75 -17.10
N VAL A 167 -4.93 -2.93 -18.12
CA VAL A 167 -6.27 -2.32 -18.20
C VAL A 167 -7.21 -2.95 -17.17
N GLU A 168 -7.19 -4.28 -17.04
CA GLU A 168 -7.92 -5.03 -16.03
C GLU A 168 -7.42 -4.69 -14.64
N GLY A 169 -6.10 -4.53 -14.47
CA GLY A 169 -5.51 -4.05 -13.21
C GLY A 169 -6.05 -2.67 -12.81
N LEU A 170 -6.19 -1.75 -13.76
CA LEU A 170 -6.76 -0.42 -13.51
C LEU A 170 -8.25 -0.52 -13.13
N ALA A 171 -9.01 -1.40 -13.79
CA ALA A 171 -10.41 -1.65 -13.44
C ALA A 171 -10.56 -2.22 -12.03
N VAL A 172 -9.74 -3.21 -11.64
CA VAL A 172 -9.75 -3.82 -10.31
C VAL A 172 -9.44 -2.79 -9.22
N THR A 173 -8.38 -1.99 -9.38
CA THR A 173 -8.03 -0.94 -8.39
C THR A 173 -9.12 0.12 -8.28
N LYS A 174 -9.75 0.50 -9.40
CA LYS A 174 -10.85 1.47 -9.39
C LYS A 174 -12.08 0.92 -8.67
N LEU A 175 -12.44 -0.34 -8.92
CA LEU A 175 -13.54 -1.01 -8.22
C LEU A 175 -13.24 -1.17 -6.72
N ALA A 176 -12.00 -1.54 -6.35
CA ALA A 176 -11.59 -1.65 -4.95
C ALA A 176 -11.72 -0.30 -4.22
N ASN A 177 -11.30 0.79 -4.85
CA ASN A 177 -11.44 2.14 -4.30
C ASN A 177 -12.91 2.57 -4.16
N ILE A 178 -13.74 2.29 -5.16
CA ILE A 178 -15.18 2.57 -5.08
C ILE A 178 -15.80 1.78 -3.93
N ALA A 179 -15.50 0.48 -3.81
CA ALA A 179 -16.00 -0.38 -2.75
C ALA A 179 -15.58 0.11 -1.35
N GLY A 180 -14.32 0.56 -1.20
CA GLY A 180 -13.83 1.18 0.04
C GLY A 180 -14.48 2.53 0.37
N ALA A 181 -14.91 3.28 -0.66
CA ALA A 181 -15.58 4.57 -0.50
C ALA A 181 -17.09 4.46 -0.18
N VAL A 182 -17.75 3.33 -0.48
CA VAL A 182 -19.18 3.09 -0.21
C VAL A 182 -19.62 3.43 1.22
N PRO A 183 -18.93 3.00 2.30
CA PRO A 183 -19.35 3.36 3.66
C PRO A 183 -19.37 4.87 3.90
N PHE A 184 -18.44 5.63 3.29
CA PHE A 184 -18.40 7.09 3.39
C PHE A 184 -19.49 7.78 2.56
N ALA A 185 -19.92 7.17 1.45
CA ALA A 185 -21.03 7.67 0.65
C ALA A 185 -22.40 7.38 1.30
N GLY A 186 -22.49 6.36 2.15
CA GLY A 186 -23.72 5.97 2.85
C GLY A 186 -24.29 7.06 3.75
N HIS A 187 -23.44 7.89 4.37
CA HIS A 187 -23.88 9.02 5.20
C HIS A 187 -24.66 10.06 4.36
N SER A 188 -24.27 10.25 3.10
CA SER A 188 -24.91 11.17 2.16
C SER A 188 -26.11 10.53 1.43
N CYS A 189 -26.14 9.20 1.34
CA CYS A 189 -27.19 8.45 0.66
C CYS A 189 -28.48 8.27 1.49
N ASN A 190 -28.45 8.53 2.81
CA ASN A 190 -29.67 8.61 3.61
C ASN A 190 -30.55 9.85 3.27
N ALA A 191 -30.01 10.83 2.54
CA ALA A 191 -30.79 11.97 2.03
C ALA A 191 -31.34 11.76 0.61
N VAL A 192 -30.91 10.72 -0.11
CA VAL A 192 -31.25 10.49 -1.53
C VAL A 192 -32.13 9.25 -1.74
N ALA A 193 -32.25 8.38 -0.73
CA ALA A 193 -32.96 7.10 -0.84
C ALA A 193 -34.36 7.07 -0.18
N VAL A 194 -35.18 8.12 -0.28
CA VAL A 194 -36.64 7.96 -0.19
C VAL A 194 -37.35 8.93 -1.15
N PRO A 195 -37.59 8.48 -2.40
CA PRO A 195 -38.95 8.63 -2.91
C PRO A 195 -39.48 7.33 -3.51
N CYS A 196 -40.79 7.15 -3.35
CA CYS A 196 -41.65 6.15 -4.00
C CYS A 196 -41.66 4.74 -3.39
N ARG A 197 -42.49 4.57 -2.35
CA ARG A 197 -43.33 3.37 -2.24
C ARG A 197 -44.77 3.79 -2.43
N ASP A 198 -45.29 3.49 -3.61
CA ASP A 198 -46.67 3.66 -4.04
C ASP A 198 -47.67 3.29 -2.93
N ARG A 199 -48.59 4.20 -2.63
CA ARG A 199 -49.83 3.86 -1.94
C ARG A 199 -50.76 3.20 -2.95
N PRO A 200 -51.09 1.90 -2.83
CA PRO A 200 -52.24 1.37 -3.54
C PRO A 200 -53.50 2.05 -3.00
N GLN A 201 -54.28 2.61 -3.92
CA GLN A 201 -55.66 3.03 -3.68
C GLN A 201 -56.46 1.85 -3.12
N LEU A 202 -56.96 1.97 -1.89
CA LEU A 202 -58.03 1.10 -1.38
C LEU A 202 -58.83 1.85 -0.30
N LEU A 203 -60.15 1.69 -0.36
CA LEU A 203 -61.26 2.31 0.40
C LEU A 203 -61.74 3.61 -0.25
N ASP A 204 -62.82 3.67 -1.05
CA ASP A 204 -64.06 2.88 -1.16
C ASP A 204 -64.70 2.53 0.19
N ARG A 205 -65.18 3.57 0.87
CA ARG A 205 -66.47 3.65 1.59
C ARG A 205 -66.90 5.10 1.74
#